data_AF-A0A534U9X7-F1
#
_entry.id   AF-A0A534U9X7-F1
#
_cell.length_a   1.000
_cell.length_b   1.000
_cell.length_c   1.000
_cell.angle_alpha   90.00
_cell.angle_beta   90.00
_cell.angle_gamma   90.00
#
_symmetry.space_group_name_H-M   'P 1'
#
loop_
_entity.id
_entity.type
_entity.pdbx_description
1 polymer ?
#
loop_
_entity_poly.entity_id
_entity_poly.type
_entity_poly.pdbx_seq_one_letter_code
_entity_poly.pdbx_strand_id
1 'polypeptide(L)'
;MRASARTGAGIAAVVLLLAGAAARAAQYPGWGDTGWVYASKRDCCNAAIDLAAQYSAEACATAGGVPRPFAGASQRGTCNAEWTQDPGGGGLLYRCYGEAAVWCR
;
A
#
# COMPACT_ATOMS: atom_id res chain seq x y z
N MET A 1 -56.02 8.94 10.81
CA MET A 1 -54.80 8.84 10.00
C MET A 1 -53.83 7.87 10.69
N ARG A 2 -53.80 6.59 10.28
CA ARG A 2 -52.83 5.60 10.79
C ARG A 2 -51.77 5.45 9.71
N ALA A 3 -50.71 6.23 9.80
CA ALA A 3 -49.57 6.10 8.92
C ALA A 3 -48.87 4.76 9.20
N SER A 4 -48.71 3.97 8.15
CA SER A 4 -48.04 2.67 8.16
C SER A 4 -46.66 2.74 8.80
N ALA A 5 -46.51 2.14 9.98
CA ALA A 5 -45.22 1.85 10.61
C ALA A 5 -44.36 0.83 9.81
N ARG A 6 -44.89 0.28 8.70
CA ARG A 6 -44.23 -0.72 7.87
C ARG A 6 -43.16 -0.15 6.93
N THR A 7 -43.19 1.16 6.64
CA THR A 7 -42.27 1.77 5.68
C THR A 7 -40.88 2.08 6.27
N GLY A 8 -40.78 2.20 7.60
CA GLY A 8 -39.50 2.51 8.28
C GLY A 8 -38.55 1.32 8.42
N ALA A 9 -39.10 0.09 8.53
CA ALA A 9 -38.30 -1.11 8.78
C ALA A 9 -37.42 -1.51 7.56
N GLY A 10 -37.93 -1.31 6.34
CA GLY A 10 -37.18 -1.63 5.12
C GLY A 10 -35.98 -0.70 4.89
N ILE A 11 -36.11 0.58 5.22
CA ILE A 11 -35.05 1.58 5.05
C ILE A 11 -33.89 1.30 6.03
N ALA A 12 -34.21 0.97 7.29
CA ALA A 12 -33.21 0.65 8.30
C ALA A 12 -32.36 -0.58 7.92
N ALA A 13 -32.98 -1.62 7.35
CA ALA A 13 -32.28 -2.83 6.93
C ALA A 13 -31.31 -2.57 5.75
N VAL A 14 -31.70 -1.70 4.80
CA VAL A 14 -30.85 -1.32 3.66
C VAL A 14 -29.64 -0.50 4.12
N VAL A 15 -29.83 0.44 5.06
CA VAL A 15 -28.72 1.23 5.64
C VAL A 15 -27.74 0.34 6.40
N LEU A 16 -28.21 -0.65 7.17
CA LEU A 16 -27.36 -1.60 7.89
C LEU A 16 -26.58 -2.52 6.95
N LEU A 17 -27.18 -2.96 5.84
CA LEU A 17 -26.51 -3.78 4.82
C LEU A 17 -25.44 -2.97 4.04
N LEU A 18 -25.71 -1.69 3.77
CA LEU A 18 -24.74 -0.78 3.15
C LEU A 18 -23.57 -0.46 4.09
N ALA A 19 -23.83 -0.34 5.40
CA ALA A 19 -22.78 -0.13 6.39
C ALA A 19 -21.88 -1.37 6.58
N GLY A 20 -22.43 -2.58 6.41
CA GLY A 20 -21.67 -3.84 6.51
C GLY A 20 -20.71 -4.12 5.35
N ALA A 21 -20.81 -3.40 4.24
CA ALA A 21 -19.95 -3.59 3.07
C ALA A 21 -18.55 -2.97 3.21
N ALA A 22 -18.30 -2.16 4.24
CA ALA A 22 -17.08 -1.36 4.37
C ALA A 22 -15.87 -2.12 4.98
N ALA A 23 -16.04 -3.33 5.52
CA ALA A 23 -14.97 -4.05 6.22
C ALA A 23 -14.30 -5.13 5.37
N ARG A 24 -14.10 -4.88 4.06
CA ARG A 24 -13.25 -5.76 3.25
C ARG A 24 -11.82 -5.24 3.34
N ALA A 25 -10.92 -6.09 3.81
CA ALA A 25 -9.51 -5.77 3.77
C ALA A 25 -9.14 -5.47 2.31
N ALA A 26 -8.88 -4.21 2.00
CA ALA A 26 -8.51 -3.79 0.65
C ALA A 26 -6.99 -3.78 0.56
N GLN A 27 -6.47 -4.31 -0.55
CA GLN A 27 -5.04 -4.28 -0.84
C GLN A 27 -4.71 -2.95 -1.54
N TYR A 28 -3.74 -2.21 -1.00
CA TYR A 28 -3.30 -0.94 -1.56
C TYR A 28 -1.93 -1.15 -2.22
N PRO A 29 -1.76 -0.93 -3.53
CA PRO A 29 -0.44 -0.99 -4.15
C PRO A 29 0.37 0.25 -3.79
N GLY A 30 1.69 0.09 -3.68
CA GLY A 30 2.65 1.17 -3.50
C GLY A 30 3.90 0.95 -4.35
N TRP A 31 4.55 2.06 -4.70
CA TRP A 31 5.65 2.12 -5.65
C TRP A 31 6.79 2.93 -5.05
N GLY A 32 7.96 2.34 -4.87
CA GLY A 32 9.14 2.99 -4.32
C GLY A 32 10.19 3.24 -5.40
N ASP A 33 10.89 4.37 -5.32
CA ASP A 33 12.06 4.69 -6.13
C ASP A 33 13.15 5.23 -5.22
N THR A 34 14.33 4.65 -5.27
CA THR A 34 15.45 5.04 -4.40
C THR A 34 16.27 6.21 -4.94
N GLY A 35 16.19 6.51 -6.24
CA GLY A 35 17.20 7.33 -6.93
C GLY A 35 18.59 6.66 -6.98
N TRP A 36 19.58 7.39 -7.50
CA TRP A 36 20.96 6.93 -7.72
C TRP A 36 21.85 7.11 -6.49
N VAL A 37 21.53 6.44 -5.39
CA VAL A 37 22.21 6.67 -4.09
C VAL A 37 22.84 5.43 -3.46
N TYR A 38 22.57 4.24 -4.00
CA TYR A 38 23.03 2.98 -3.41
C TYR A 38 24.21 2.40 -4.16
N ALA A 39 25.28 2.03 -3.45
CA ALA A 39 26.42 1.30 -4.03
C ALA A 39 26.21 -0.23 -4.06
N SER A 40 25.14 -0.71 -3.43
CA SER A 40 24.80 -2.13 -3.29
C SER A 40 23.42 -2.39 -3.86
N LYS A 41 23.34 -3.29 -4.85
CA LYS A 41 22.06 -3.72 -5.45
C LYS A 41 21.11 -4.30 -4.40
N ARG A 42 21.64 -5.05 -3.43
CA ARG A 42 20.82 -5.69 -2.38
C ARG A 42 20.14 -4.65 -1.51
N ASP A 43 20.93 -3.67 -1.03
CA ASP A 43 20.42 -2.64 -0.12
C ASP A 43 19.46 -1.70 -0.85
N CYS A 44 19.77 -1.37 -2.10
CA CYS A 44 18.90 -0.65 -3.01
C CYS A 44 17.52 -1.31 -3.17
N CYS A 45 17.49 -2.62 -3.45
CA CYS A 45 16.22 -3.35 -3.58
C CYS A 45 15.43 -3.43 -2.27
N ASN A 46 16.10 -3.66 -1.14
CA ASN A 46 15.42 -3.68 0.16
C ASN A 46 14.78 -2.31 0.44
N ALA A 47 15.53 -1.22 0.23
CA ALA A 47 15.03 0.12 0.43
C ALA A 47 13.87 0.47 -0.53
N ALA A 48 13.93 0.06 -1.80
CA ALA A 48 12.85 0.29 -2.75
C ALA A 48 11.55 -0.41 -2.34
N ILE A 49 11.64 -1.65 -1.87
CA ILE A 49 10.49 -2.41 -1.38
C ILE A 49 9.94 -1.80 -0.08
N ASP A 50 10.82 -1.35 0.83
CA ASP A 50 10.41 -0.69 2.06
C ASP A 50 9.70 0.65 1.80
N LEU A 51 10.17 1.43 0.82
CA LEU A 51 9.49 2.65 0.36
C LEU A 51 8.12 2.33 -0.24
N ALA A 52 8.05 1.32 -1.10
CA ALA A 52 6.80 0.88 -1.71
C ALA A 52 5.77 0.45 -0.65
N ALA A 53 6.20 -0.28 0.39
CA ALA A 53 5.35 -0.69 1.49
C ALA A 53 4.88 0.49 2.36
N GLN A 54 5.75 1.48 2.60
CA GLN A 54 5.40 2.71 3.31
C GLN A 54 4.32 3.50 2.56
N TYR A 55 4.52 3.78 1.27
CA TYR A 55 3.54 4.53 0.48
C TYR A 55 2.21 3.79 0.33
N SER A 56 2.28 2.46 0.22
CA SER A 56 1.09 1.60 0.26
C SER A 56 0.32 1.75 1.59
N ALA A 57 1.03 1.81 2.72
CA ALA A 57 0.41 2.01 4.03
C ALA A 57 -0.16 3.43 4.20
N GLU A 58 0.55 4.45 3.72
CA GLU A 58 0.06 5.83 3.68
C GLU A 58 -1.21 5.97 2.84
N ALA A 59 -1.29 5.29 1.69
CA ALA A 59 -2.48 5.28 0.86
C ALA A 59 -3.68 4.66 1.60
N CYS A 60 -3.47 3.56 2.32
CA CYS A 60 -4.49 2.96 3.19
C CYS A 60 -4.95 3.93 4.30
N ALA A 61 -4.00 4.57 5.00
CA ALA A 61 -4.31 5.54 6.05
C ALA A 61 -5.08 6.76 5.50
N THR A 62 -4.69 7.24 4.33
CA THR A 62 -5.34 8.37 3.63
C THR A 62 -6.78 8.03 3.22
N ALA A 63 -7.04 6.76 2.87
CA ALA A 63 -8.39 6.27 2.58
C ALA A 63 -9.26 6.07 3.84
N GLY A 64 -8.73 6.37 5.04
CA GLY A 64 -9.44 6.27 6.31
C GLY A 64 -9.41 4.87 6.94
N GLY A 65 -8.61 3.95 6.40
CA GLY A 65 -8.42 2.63 7.00
C GLY A 65 -7.16 2.55 7.87
N VAL A 66 -6.98 1.40 8.52
CA VAL A 66 -5.80 1.15 9.38
C VAL A 66 -4.85 0.18 8.67
N PRO A 67 -3.62 0.59 8.33
CA PRO A 67 -2.64 -0.32 7.74
C PRO A 67 -2.39 -1.47 8.71
N ARG A 68 -2.49 -2.71 8.22
CA ARG A 68 -2.20 -3.86 9.07
C ARG A 68 -0.67 -4.01 9.18
N PRO A 69 -0.08 -3.85 10.38
CA PRO A 69 1.33 -4.15 10.57
C PRO A 69 1.50 -5.66 10.36
N PHE A 70 2.48 -6.07 9.56
CA PHE A 70 2.69 -7.49 9.36
C PHE A 70 4.14 -7.85 9.06
N ALA A 71 4.64 -8.81 9.83
CA ALA A 71 5.66 -9.74 9.38
C ALA A 71 5.04 -10.67 8.32
N GLY A 72 5.00 -10.23 7.05
CA GLY A 72 4.66 -11.10 5.90
C GLY A 72 3.33 -10.88 5.17
N ALA A 73 2.62 -9.77 5.39
CA ALA A 73 1.39 -9.43 4.63
C ALA A 73 1.55 -8.29 3.63
N SER A 74 2.74 -7.67 3.51
CA SER A 74 3.11 -7.20 2.19
C SER A 74 3.27 -8.44 1.32
N GLN A 75 2.55 -8.53 0.19
CA GLN A 75 3.02 -9.45 -0.86
C GLN A 75 4.52 -9.17 -1.04
N ARG A 76 5.37 -10.21 -1.01
CA ARG A 76 6.83 -10.08 -1.19
C ARG A 76 7.07 -9.07 -2.31
N GLY A 77 7.59 -7.90 -1.94
CA GLY A 77 7.72 -6.84 -2.91
C GLY A 77 8.63 -7.27 -4.05
N THR A 78 8.36 -6.77 -5.25
CA THR A 78 9.25 -6.96 -6.38
C THR A 78 10.22 -5.80 -6.42
N CYS A 79 11.42 -6.04 -6.96
CA CYS A 79 12.41 -5.01 -7.19
C CYS A 79 12.93 -5.13 -8.62
N ASN A 80 12.96 -4.01 -9.33
CA ASN A 80 13.76 -3.83 -10.52
C ASN A 80 14.93 -2.88 -10.21
N ALA A 81 16.10 -3.12 -10.79
CA ALA A 81 17.29 -2.34 -10.51
C ALA A 81 18.01 -1.91 -11.79
N GLU A 82 18.28 -0.62 -11.88
CA GLU A 82 19.15 0.00 -12.88
C GLU A 82 20.50 0.30 -12.22
N TRP A 83 21.57 0.35 -13.01
CA TRP A 83 22.91 0.70 -12.55
C TRP A 83 23.57 1.71 -13.48
N THR A 84 24.43 2.55 -12.91
CA THR A 84 25.30 3.50 -13.62
C THR A 84 26.66 3.57 -12.94
N GLN A 85 27.64 4.20 -13.57
CA GLN A 85 28.91 4.53 -12.91
C GLN A 85 28.79 5.88 -12.19
N ASP A 86 29.32 5.93 -10.97
CA ASP A 86 29.45 7.16 -10.19
C ASP A 86 30.37 8.16 -10.94
N PRO A 87 29.88 9.37 -11.26
CA PRO A 87 30.68 10.39 -11.94
C PRO A 87 31.94 10.82 -11.18
N GLY A 88 31.98 10.62 -9.86
CA GLY A 88 33.02 11.14 -8.97
C GLY A 88 34.21 10.20 -8.69
N GLY A 89 34.12 8.90 -8.99
CA GLY A 89 35.17 7.99 -8.49
C GLY A 89 35.14 6.52 -8.92
N GLY A 90 34.32 6.12 -9.90
CA GLY A 90 34.43 4.79 -10.52
C GLY A 90 33.73 3.63 -9.79
N GLY A 91 32.88 3.93 -8.79
CA GLY A 91 31.97 2.95 -8.19
C GLY A 91 30.69 2.75 -9.02
N LEU A 92 29.96 1.66 -8.79
CA LEU A 92 28.60 1.49 -9.32
C LEU A 92 27.60 2.20 -8.40
N LEU A 93 26.66 2.93 -9.00
CA LEU A 93 25.46 3.42 -8.34
C LEU A 93 24.25 2.66 -8.88
N TYR A 94 23.36 2.29 -7.98
CA TYR A 94 22.11 1.62 -8.27
C TYR A 94 20.94 2.55 -7.99
N ARG A 95 19.93 2.46 -8.87
CA ARG A 95 18.59 2.99 -8.66
C ARG A 95 17.62 1.82 -8.75
N CYS A 96 16.77 1.68 -7.75
CA CYS A 96 15.84 0.57 -7.66
C CYS A 96 14.41 1.07 -7.59
N TYR A 97 13.55 0.35 -8.29
CA TYR A 97 12.11 0.54 -8.28
C TYR A 97 11.49 -0.65 -7.58
N GLY A 98 10.70 -0.39 -6.55
CA GLY A 98 10.06 -1.40 -5.73
C GLY A 98 8.55 -1.35 -5.89
N GLU A 99 7.91 -2.50 -5.89
CA GLU A 99 6.46 -2.62 -5.78
C GLU A 99 6.12 -3.45 -4.56
N ALA A 100 5.17 -3.00 -3.75
CA ALA A 100 4.65 -3.75 -2.62
C ALA A 100 3.20 -3.37 -2.38
N ALA A 101 2.46 -4.23 -1.69
CA ALA A 101 1.07 -3.94 -1.38
C ALA A 101 0.69 -4.42 0.01
N VAL A 102 0.15 -3.51 0.82
CA VAL A 102 -0.31 -3.76 2.19
C VAL A 102 -1.83 -3.91 2.24
N TRP A 103 -2.30 -4.65 3.24
CA TRP A 103 -3.72 -4.79 3.52
C TRP A 103 -4.17 -3.71 4.50
N CYS A 104 -5.30 -3.09 4.16
CA CYS A 104 -5.99 -2.15 5.00
C CYS A 104 -7.13 -2.83 5.74
N ARG A 105 -7.54 -2.33 6.91
CA ARG A 105 -8.75 -2.77 7.62
C ARG A 105 -9.62 -1.59 7.99
#